data_AF-A0A519T4T9-F1
#
_entry.id   AF-A0A519T4T9-F1
#
_cell.length_a   1.000
_cell.length_b   1.000
_cell.length_c   1.000
_cell.angle_alpha   90.00
_cell.angle_beta   90.00
_cell.angle_gamma   90.00
#
_symmetry.space_group_name_H-M   'P 1'
#
loop_
_entity.id
_entity.type
_entity.pdbx_description
1 polymer ?
#
loop_
_entity_poly.entity_id
_entity_poly.type
_entity_poly.pdbx_seq_one_letter_code
_entity_poly.pdbx_strand_id
1 'polypeptide(L)'
;MKKLIFALTLSFLLLGQLCLTPRAQAQCVMCKAQVEAAKAENDDYDVAGLNKGIVYMMIVPYILMGAVGYFWYRRTHPKRATVA
;
A
#
# COMPACT_ATOMS: atom_id res chain seq x y z
N MET A 1 -28.78 18.54 -14.21
CA MET A 1 -28.07 17.71 -15.23
C MET A 1 -26.58 17.53 -14.93
N LYS A 2 -25.78 18.58 -14.65
CA LYS A 2 -24.33 18.45 -14.36
C LYS A 2 -23.97 17.52 -13.19
N LYS A 3 -24.78 17.48 -12.13
CA LYS A 3 -24.58 16.61 -10.96
C LYS A 3 -24.82 15.12 -11.27
N LEU A 4 -25.75 14.86 -12.19
CA LEU A 4 -26.09 13.52 -12.66
C LEU A 4 -25.01 12.99 -13.60
N ILE A 5 -24.50 13.86 -14.50
CA ILE A 5 -23.36 13.54 -15.37
C ILE A 5 -22.12 13.24 -14.51
N PHE A 6 -21.84 14.08 -13.50
CA PHE A 6 -20.72 13.87 -12.58
C PHE A 6 -20.85 12.56 -11.80
N ALA A 7 -22.04 12.24 -11.31
CA ALA A 7 -22.31 10.97 -10.61
C ALA A 7 -22.14 9.76 -11.53
N LEU A 8 -22.61 9.84 -12.78
CA LEU A 8 -22.45 8.77 -13.78
C LEU A 8 -20.98 8.59 -14.17
N THR A 9 -20.23 9.66 -14.39
CA THR A 9 -18.79 9.58 -14.68
C THR A 9 -18.02 9.00 -13.50
N LEU A 10 -18.36 9.38 -12.27
CA LEU A 10 -17.69 8.88 -11.06
C LEU A 10 -18.01 7.40 -10.85
N SER A 11 -19.28 7.00 -11.04
CA SER A 11 -19.71 5.60 -10.98
C SER A 11 -19.04 4.74 -12.04
N PHE A 12 -18.88 5.25 -13.27
CA PHE A 12 -18.18 4.53 -14.34
C PHE A 12 -16.69 4.36 -14.04
N LEU A 13 -16.04 5.39 -13.47
CA LEU A 13 -14.63 5.32 -13.06
C LEU A 13 -14.39 4.26 -11.97
N LEU A 14 -15.26 4.26 -10.95
CA LEU A 14 -15.23 3.29 -9.85
C LEU A 14 -15.48 1.86 -10.35
N LEU A 15 -16.44 1.67 -11.25
CA LEU A 15 -16.73 0.36 -11.83
C LEU A 15 -15.57 -0.14 -12.72
N GLY A 16 -14.90 0.78 -13.43
CA GLY A 16 -13.70 0.48 -14.20
C GLY A 16 -12.56 -0.06 -13.33
N GLN A 17 -12.33 0.50 -12.14
CA GLN A 17 -11.29 0.01 -11.23
C GLN A 17 -11.57 -1.40 -10.69
N LEU A 18 -12.85 -1.80 -10.53
CA LEU A 18 -13.19 -3.17 -10.12
C LEU A 18 -12.92 -4.20 -11.23
N CYS A 19 -13.07 -3.83 -12.51
CA CYS A 19 -12.80 -4.73 -13.63
C CYS A 19 -11.30 -4.90 -13.91
N LEU A 20 -10.46 -3.98 -13.45
CA LEU A 20 -9.00 -4.03 -13.57
C LEU A 20 -8.31 -4.64 -12.36
N THR A 21 -9.01 -5.35 -11.46
CA THR A 21 -8.32 -6.07 -10.39
C THR A 21 -7.34 -7.06 -11.03
N PRO A 22 -6.02 -6.85 -10.88
CA PRO A 22 -5.09 -7.90 -11.25
C PRO A 22 -5.51 -9.11 -10.42
N ARG A 23 -5.68 -10.27 -11.07
CA ARG A 23 -5.82 -11.51 -10.30
C ARG A 23 -4.71 -11.48 -9.28
N ALA A 24 -5.04 -11.67 -8.00
CA ALA A 24 -4.07 -11.82 -6.94
C ALA A 24 -3.28 -13.11 -7.23
N GLN A 25 -2.43 -13.05 -8.25
CA GLN A 25 -1.33 -13.94 -8.47
C GLN A 25 -0.52 -13.74 -7.21
N ALA A 26 -0.43 -14.78 -6.40
CA ALA A 26 0.48 -14.76 -5.27
C ALA A 26 1.80 -14.16 -5.76
N GLN A 27 2.33 -13.17 -5.02
CA GLN A 27 3.55 -12.42 -5.40
C GLN A 27 4.77 -13.33 -5.65
N CYS A 28 4.62 -14.64 -5.39
CA CYS A 28 5.49 -15.75 -5.74
C CYS A 28 6.09 -15.68 -7.15
N VAL A 29 5.34 -15.40 -8.23
CA VAL A 29 5.94 -15.40 -9.59
C VAL A 29 6.81 -14.17 -9.85
N MET A 30 6.42 -13.01 -9.34
CA MET A 30 7.18 -11.77 -9.48
C MET A 30 8.47 -11.83 -8.66
N CYS A 31 8.39 -12.24 -7.40
CA CYS A 31 9.57 -12.34 -6.56
C CYS A 31 10.51 -13.48 -7.01
N LYS A 32 9.98 -14.60 -7.53
CA LYS A 32 10.80 -15.69 -8.10
C LYS A 32 11.53 -15.28 -9.37
N ALA A 33 10.86 -14.55 -10.28
CA ALA A 33 11.51 -14.04 -11.50
C ALA A 33 12.67 -13.08 -11.17
N GLN A 34 12.50 -12.20 -10.18
CA GLN A 34 13.57 -11.30 -9.74
C GLN A 34 14.73 -12.06 -9.09
N VAL A 35 14.43 -13.10 -8.31
CA VAL A 35 15.44 -13.99 -7.71
C VAL A 35 16.21 -14.78 -8.77
N GLU A 36 15.52 -15.37 -9.74
CA GLU A 36 16.15 -16.12 -10.83
C GLU A 36 17.01 -15.21 -11.70
N ALA A 37 16.56 -13.99 -11.98
CA ALA A 37 17.36 -12.98 -12.68
C ALA A 37 18.61 -12.58 -11.87
N ALA A 38 18.48 -12.37 -10.57
CA ALA A 38 19.61 -12.00 -9.70
C ALA A 38 20.62 -13.16 -9.54
N LYS A 39 20.14 -14.40 -9.48
CA LYS A 39 20.99 -15.60 -9.46
C LYS A 39 21.71 -15.83 -10.79
N ALA A 40 21.07 -15.51 -11.92
CA ALA A 40 21.71 -15.59 -13.24
C ALA A 40 22.88 -14.60 -13.41
N GLU A 41 22.86 -13.47 -12.70
CA GLU A 41 23.98 -12.52 -12.67
C GLU A 41 25.07 -12.89 -11.65
N ASN A 42 24.71 -13.56 -10.54
CA ASN A 42 25.65 -14.01 -9.52
C ASN A 42 25.22 -15.37 -8.94
N ASP A 43 26.02 -16.42 -9.16
CA ASP A 43 25.71 -17.79 -8.73
C ASP A 43 25.52 -17.94 -7.20
N ASP A 44 26.09 -17.04 -6.40
CA ASP A 44 25.99 -16.98 -4.93
C ASP A 44 24.92 -16.01 -4.42
N TYR A 45 23.85 -15.79 -5.20
CA TYR A 45 22.74 -14.93 -4.77
C TYR A 45 21.94 -15.58 -3.61
N ASP A 46 22.07 -15.04 -2.40
CA ASP A 46 21.35 -15.51 -1.20
C ASP A 46 19.88 -15.09 -1.23
N VAL A 47 19.01 -16.10 -1.31
CA VAL A 47 17.54 -15.97 -1.39
C VAL A 47 16.84 -16.11 -0.04
N ALA A 48 17.56 -16.45 1.04
CA ALA A 48 16.98 -16.73 2.34
C ALA A 48 16.32 -15.49 2.99
N GLY A 49 16.78 -14.28 2.64
CA GLY A 49 16.32 -13.01 3.20
C GLY A 49 15.05 -12.42 2.58
N LEU A 50 14.53 -12.98 1.48
CA LEU A 50 13.47 -12.34 0.69
C LEU A 50 12.15 -12.16 1.45
N ASN A 51 11.71 -13.17 2.20
CA ASN A 51 10.48 -13.09 2.99
C ASN A 51 10.60 -12.02 4.09
N LYS A 52 11.80 -11.85 4.67
CA LYS A 52 12.05 -10.77 5.64
C LYS A 52 11.95 -9.40 4.96
N GLY A 53 12.44 -9.26 3.73
CA GLY A 53 12.31 -8.03 2.94
C GLY A 53 10.86 -7.64 2.63
N ILE A 54 10.01 -8.61 2.25
CA ILE A 54 8.59 -8.35 1.98
C ILE A 54 7.88 -7.85 3.23
N VAL A 55 8.07 -8.52 4.37
CA VAL A 55 7.48 -8.10 5.65
C VAL A 55 7.97 -6.71 6.03
N TYR A 56 9.26 -6.41 5.83
CA TYR A 56 9.84 -5.10 6.13
C TYR A 56 9.18 -3.98 5.32
N MET A 57 9.03 -4.18 4.00
CA MET A 57 8.38 -3.22 3.10
C MET A 57 6.89 -3.06 3.37
N MET A 58 6.22 -4.13 3.82
CA MET A 58 4.80 -4.09 4.17
C MET A 58 4.54 -3.35 5.49
N ILE A 59 5.48 -3.37 6.45
CA ILE A 59 5.35 -2.68 7.75
C ILE A 59 5.40 -1.16 7.59
N VAL A 60 6.24 -0.64 6.70
CA VAL A 60 6.45 0.81 6.49
C VAL A 60 5.14 1.59 6.26
N PRO A 61 4.24 1.21 5.32
CA PRO A 61 3.00 1.95 5.09
C PRO A 61 2.06 1.94 6.32
N TYR A 62 2.04 0.88 7.11
CA TYR A 62 1.22 0.83 8.33
C TYR A 62 1.75 1.77 9.42
N ILE A 63 3.08 1.83 9.60
CA ILE A 63 3.70 2.76 10.54
C ILE A 63 3.43 4.21 10.12
N LEU A 64 3.62 4.52 8.83
CA LEU A 64 3.35 5.85 8.30
C LEU A 64 1.90 6.27 8.53
N MET A 65 0.93 5.40 8.24
CA MET A 65 -0.49 5.69 8.47
C MET A 65 -0.80 5.87 9.96
N GLY A 66 -0.21 5.05 10.84
CA GLY A 66 -0.35 5.19 12.28
C GLY A 66 0.20 6.52 12.81
N ALA A 67 1.38 6.92 12.33
CA ALA A 67 2.00 8.19 12.70
C ALA A 67 1.15 9.39 12.26
N VAL A 68 0.71 9.41 10.99
CA VAL A 68 -0.16 10.46 10.47
C VAL A 68 -1.46 10.54 11.27
N GLY A 69 -2.10 9.40 11.54
CA GLY A 69 -3.33 9.34 12.34
C GLY A 69 -3.14 9.85 13.77
N TYR A 70 -2.04 9.49 14.42
CA TYR A 70 -1.71 9.94 15.77
C TYR A 70 -1.52 11.46 15.85
N PHE A 71 -0.72 12.04 14.94
CA PHE A 71 -0.50 13.49 14.91
C PHE A 71 -1.77 14.25 14.57
N TRP A 72 -2.59 13.71 13.66
CA TRP A 72 -3.89 14.29 13.33
C TRP A 72 -4.83 14.31 14.55
N TYR A 73 -5.00 13.18 15.24
CA TYR A 73 -5.85 13.06 16.42
C TYR A 73 -5.43 14.02 17.55
N ARG A 74 -4.12 14.09 17.83
CA ARG A 74 -3.59 15.00 18.86
C ARG A 74 -3.84 16.48 18.51
N ARG A 75 -3.82 16.84 17.22
CA ARG A 75 -4.07 18.20 16.76
C ARG A 75 -5.57 18.55 16.75
N THR A 76 -6.45 17.59 16.43
CA THR A 76 -7.90 17.81 16.38
C THR A 76 -8.57 17.71 17.74
N HIS A 77 -7.94 17.03 18.71
CA HIS A 77 -8.43 16.91 20.09
C HIS A 77 -7.45 17.49 21.12
N PRO A 78 -7.14 18.80 21.05
CA PRO A 78 -6.35 19.45 22.09
C PRO A 78 -7.09 19.34 23.42
N LYS A 79 -6.45 18.81 24.46
CA LYS A 79 -6.99 18.92 25.81
C LYS A 79 -7.05 20.41 26.14
N ARG A 80 -8.26 20.93 26.39
CA ARG A 80 -8.42 22.32 26.85
C ARG A 80 -7.52 22.48 28.07
N ALA A 81 -6.57 23.41 27.99
CA ALA A 81 -5.86 23.82 29.18
C ALA A 81 -6.93 24.32 30.16
N THR A 82 -7.03 23.66 31.31
CA THR A 82 -7.83 24.15 32.43
C THR A 82 -7.27 25.53 32.75
N VAL A 83 -7.97 26.57 32.32
CA VAL A 83 -7.68 27.95 32.73
C VAL A 83 -8.07 28.00 34.20
N ALA A 84 -7.05 27.98 35.06
CA ALA A 84 -7.19 28.29 36.48
C ALA A 84 -7.39 29.79 36.66
#